data_AF-A0A959AJ67-F1
#
_entry.id   AF-A0A959AJ67-F1
#
_cell.length_a   1.000
_cell.length_b   1.000
_cell.length_c   1.000
_cell.angle_alpha   90.00
_cell.angle_beta   90.00
_cell.angle_gamma   90.00
#
_symmetry.space_group_name_H-M   'P 1'
#
loop_
_entity.id
_entity.type
_entity.pdbx_description
1 polymer ?
#
loop_
_entity_poly.entity_id
_entity_poly.type
_entity_poly.pdbx_seq_one_letter_code
_entity_poly.pdbx_strand_id
1 'polypeptide(L)'
;MRTFQNTTAIQSQNLHSGQKVRADVVLGSPSANCSGVGICRVMAHGAGAEISCPNVPTLVSFTKAGKIRFEFDKKSMEGRYMRRHFRWALFQVFEHYIIPHSVLGAVKLEKRTINPGIYSVLEVGDRLIVDF
;
A
#
# COMPACT_ATOMS: atom_id res chain seq x y z
N MET A 1 52.03 -27.61 7.52
CA MET A 1 51.48 -28.48 6.46
C MET A 1 49.95 -28.29 6.48
N ARG A 2 49.38 -27.65 5.44
CA ARG A 2 47.94 -27.62 5.05
C ARG A 2 46.98 -26.91 6.03
N THR A 3 46.07 -25.99 5.68
CA THR A 3 45.64 -25.34 4.43
C THR A 3 44.73 -24.15 4.81
N PHE A 4 44.63 -23.17 3.91
CA PHE A 4 43.67 -22.06 3.88
C PHE A 4 42.20 -22.52 3.79
N GLN A 5 41.29 -21.53 3.91
CA GLN A 5 39.90 -21.40 3.41
C GLN A 5 38.84 -21.42 4.54
N ASN A 6 37.76 -20.63 4.53
CA ASN A 6 37.25 -19.55 3.67
C ASN A 6 35.95 -19.03 4.32
N THR A 7 35.70 -17.73 4.17
CA THR A 7 34.44 -17.12 3.65
C THR A 7 33.09 -17.33 4.36
N THR A 8 32.32 -16.23 4.35
CA THR A 8 30.83 -16.13 4.37
C THR A 8 30.13 -16.37 5.72
N ALA A 9 29.12 -15.62 6.18
CA ALA A 9 28.31 -14.58 5.57
C ALA A 9 27.62 -13.79 6.68
N ILE A 10 27.41 -12.50 6.43
CA ILE A 10 26.44 -11.64 7.10
C ILE A 10 25.07 -12.33 7.01
N GLN A 11 24.55 -12.84 8.13
CA GLN A 11 23.15 -13.28 8.22
C GLN A 11 22.24 -12.06 8.33
N SER A 12 22.09 -11.35 7.21
CA SER A 12 20.96 -10.45 6.96
C SER A 12 19.91 -11.24 6.19
N GLN A 13 19.17 -12.11 6.87
CA GLN A 13 17.99 -12.76 6.29
C GLN A 13 16.87 -12.74 7.32
N ASN A 14 16.06 -11.67 7.29
CA ASN A 14 14.62 -11.72 7.57
C ASN A 14 14.03 -10.32 7.34
N LEU A 15 13.91 -9.93 6.07
CA LEU A 15 12.96 -8.89 5.68
C LEU A 15 11.90 -9.57 4.82
N HIS A 16 10.70 -9.73 5.37
CA HIS A 16 9.58 -10.49 4.80
C HIS A 16 9.03 -9.86 3.50
N SER A 17 9.76 -9.94 2.40
CA SER A 17 9.23 -9.63 1.07
C SER A 17 8.41 -10.81 0.56
N GLY A 18 7.10 -10.82 0.83
CA GLY A 18 6.21 -11.85 0.27
C GLY A 18 4.80 -11.90 0.85
N GLN A 19 4.59 -11.44 2.09
CA GLN A 19 3.27 -11.45 2.69
C GLN A 19 2.44 -10.25 2.18
N LYS A 20 1.35 -10.56 1.46
CA LYS A 20 0.36 -9.57 1.03
C LYS A 20 -0.89 -9.72 1.89
N VAL A 21 -1.47 -8.62 2.32
CA VAL A 21 -2.75 -8.57 3.03
C VAL A 21 -3.80 -7.96 2.13
N ARG A 22 -4.98 -8.57 2.08
CA ARG A 22 -6.13 -7.99 1.38
C ARG A 22 -6.73 -6.89 2.24
N ALA A 23 -6.93 -5.74 1.64
CA ALA A 23 -7.53 -4.57 2.25
C ALA A 23 -8.56 -3.95 1.30
N ASP A 24 -9.45 -3.14 1.87
CA ASP A 24 -10.33 -2.25 1.12
C ASP A 24 -9.91 -0.81 1.40
N VAL A 25 -9.64 -0.05 0.35
CA VAL A 25 -9.19 1.35 0.44
C VAL A 25 -10.27 2.29 -0.05
N VAL A 26 -10.70 3.22 0.80
CA VAL A 26 -11.51 4.36 0.40
C VAL A 26 -10.57 5.47 -0.05
N LEU A 27 -10.65 5.83 -1.32
CA LEU A 27 -9.87 6.92 -1.91
C LEU A 27 -10.47 8.28 -1.52
N GLY A 28 -9.60 9.27 -1.29
CA GLY A 28 -10.01 10.61 -0.88
C GLY A 28 -9.13 11.18 0.22
N SER A 29 -9.61 12.24 0.88
CA SER A 29 -8.93 12.86 2.01
C SER A 29 -9.86 12.85 3.23
N PRO A 30 -9.40 12.40 4.42
CA PRO A 30 -10.22 12.35 5.63
C PRO A 30 -10.82 13.71 6.01
N SER A 31 -10.02 14.78 5.98
CA SER A 31 -10.49 16.14 6.35
C SER A 31 -11.59 16.69 5.44
N ALA A 32 -11.76 16.10 4.24
CA ALA A 32 -12.72 16.53 3.24
C ALA A 32 -13.86 15.50 3.05
N ASN A 33 -14.20 14.70 4.07
CA ASN A 33 -15.23 13.66 4.00
C ASN A 33 -15.04 12.71 2.82
N CYS A 34 -13.80 12.28 2.59
CA CYS A 34 -13.37 11.45 1.45
C CYS A 34 -13.59 12.06 0.06
N SER A 35 -13.97 13.34 -0.04
CA SER A 35 -14.21 13.99 -1.33
C SER A 35 -12.93 14.45 -2.04
N GLY A 36 -11.75 14.39 -1.42
CA GLY A 36 -10.46 14.83 -1.98
C GLY A 36 -9.69 13.78 -2.80
N VAL A 37 -8.35 13.84 -2.77
CA VAL A 37 -7.43 12.83 -3.33
C VAL A 37 -6.53 12.23 -2.26
N GLY A 38 -5.99 11.04 -2.53
CA GLY A 38 -5.19 10.27 -1.58
C GLY A 38 -5.96 9.13 -0.95
N ILE A 39 -5.68 8.89 0.33
CA ILE A 39 -6.24 7.79 1.11
C ILE A 39 -7.15 8.37 2.20
N CYS A 40 -8.44 8.05 2.13
CA CYS A 40 -9.39 8.42 3.17
C CYS A 40 -9.44 7.36 4.28
N ARG A 41 -9.47 6.09 3.90
CA ARG A 41 -9.55 4.97 4.85
C ARG A 41 -8.94 3.71 4.26
N VAL A 42 -8.31 2.89 5.10
CA VAL A 42 -7.84 1.55 4.78
C VAL A 42 -8.44 0.59 5.81
N MET A 43 -8.98 -0.52 5.34
CA MET A 43 -9.68 -1.50 6.17
C MET A 43 -9.25 -2.89 5.80
N ALA A 44 -9.31 -3.82 6.76
CA ALA A 44 -9.19 -5.23 6.44
C ALA A 44 -10.29 -5.60 5.44
N HIS A 45 -9.96 -6.43 4.46
CA HIS A 45 -10.93 -6.79 3.42
C HIS A 45 -12.20 -7.40 4.03
N GLY A 46 -13.36 -6.89 3.62
CA GLY A 46 -14.67 -7.32 4.13
C GLY A 46 -15.10 -6.66 5.45
N ALA A 47 -14.23 -5.90 6.12
CA ALA A 47 -14.60 -5.15 7.34
C ALA A 47 -15.43 -3.89 7.04
N GLY A 48 -15.57 -3.51 5.77
CA GLY A 48 -16.25 -2.28 5.33
C GLY A 48 -17.73 -2.45 4.97
N ALA A 49 -18.39 -3.54 5.40
CA ALA A 49 -19.77 -3.87 4.99
C ALA A 49 -20.81 -2.76 5.27
N GLU A 50 -20.52 -1.84 6.19
CA GLU A 50 -21.43 -0.75 6.59
C GLU A 50 -21.06 0.63 6.00
N ILE A 51 -20.05 0.71 5.13
CA ILE A 51 -19.56 2.00 4.62
C ILE A 51 -20.20 2.33 3.28
N SER A 52 -20.82 3.51 3.21
CA SER A 52 -21.43 4.05 1.99
C SER A 52 -20.43 4.58 0.96
N CYS A 53 -19.16 4.80 1.37
CA CYS A 53 -18.12 5.26 0.47
C CYS A 53 -17.64 4.11 -0.44
N PRO A 54 -17.54 4.34 -1.77
CA PRO A 54 -16.92 3.38 -2.66
C PRO A 54 -15.50 3.04 -2.20
N ASN A 55 -15.22 1.75 -2.08
CA ASN A 55 -13.93 1.22 -1.68
C ASN A 55 -13.29 0.43 -2.84
N VAL A 56 -11.96 0.37 -2.83
CA VAL A 56 -11.18 -0.31 -3.86
C VAL A 56 -10.43 -1.47 -3.22
N PRO A 57 -10.73 -2.72 -3.60
CA PRO A 57 -9.93 -3.87 -3.25
C PRO A 57 -8.44 -3.65 -3.57
N THR A 58 -7.61 -3.78 -2.55
CA THR A 58 -6.19 -3.45 -2.59
C THR A 58 -5.38 -4.53 -1.90
N LEU A 59 -4.26 -4.93 -2.50
CA LEU A 59 -3.27 -5.73 -1.80
C LEU A 59 -2.23 -4.80 -1.16
N VAL A 60 -2.02 -4.97 0.14
CA VAL A 60 -1.04 -4.23 0.92
C VAL A 60 0.14 -5.15 1.23
N SER A 61 1.35 -4.70 0.95
CA SER A 61 2.57 -5.46 1.21
C SER A 61 3.75 -4.54 1.50
N PHE A 62 4.94 -5.10 1.66
CA PHE A 62 6.17 -4.36 1.88
C PHE A 62 7.19 -4.67 0.80
N THR A 63 7.83 -3.63 0.31
CA THR A 63 8.99 -3.79 -0.58
C THR A 63 10.19 -4.31 0.22
N LYS A 64 11.21 -4.81 -0.49
CA LYS A 64 12.51 -5.16 0.13
C LYS A 64 13.21 -3.97 0.78
N ALA A 65 12.80 -2.73 0.48
CA ALA A 65 13.31 -1.52 1.10
C ALA A 65 12.46 -1.07 2.31
N GLY A 66 11.48 -1.87 2.75
CA GLY A 66 10.61 -1.55 3.89
C GLY A 66 9.52 -0.52 3.58
N LYS A 67 9.34 -0.11 2.32
CA LYS A 67 8.23 0.76 1.91
C LYS A 67 6.90 0.02 1.91
N ILE A 68 5.83 0.72 2.27
CA ILE A 68 4.47 0.21 2.15
C ILE A 68 4.11 0.21 0.66
N ARG A 69 3.64 -0.92 0.15
CA ARG A 69 3.19 -1.07 -1.25
C ARG A 69 1.70 -1.35 -1.30
N PHE A 70 0.97 -0.53 -2.04
CA PHE A 70 -0.43 -0.78 -2.37
C PHE A 70 -0.54 -1.21 -3.83
N GLU A 71 -1.29 -2.28 -4.09
CA GLU A 71 -1.61 -2.76 -5.43
C GLU A 71 -3.13 -2.73 -5.62
N PHE A 72 -3.62 -1.73 -6.32
CA PHE A 72 -5.04 -1.52 -6.60
C PHE A 72 -5.48 -2.34 -7.81
N ASP A 73 -6.66 -2.97 -7.74
CA ASP A 73 -7.25 -3.67 -8.87
C ASP A 73 -7.98 -2.70 -9.81
N LYS A 74 -7.49 -2.53 -11.05
CA LYS A 74 -8.11 -1.62 -12.04
C LYS A 74 -9.55 -2.04 -12.37
N LYS A 75 -9.84 -3.34 -12.40
CA LYS A 75 -11.19 -3.85 -12.75
C LYS A 75 -12.23 -3.53 -11.69
N SER A 76 -11.79 -3.34 -10.46
CA SER A 76 -12.65 -2.96 -9.34
C SER A 76 -12.91 -1.46 -9.25
N MET A 77 -12.26 -0.64 -10.08
CA MET A 77 -12.26 0.80 -9.95
C MET A 77 -13.08 1.47 -11.05
N GLU A 78 -14.04 2.31 -10.65
CA GLU A 78 -14.78 3.10 -11.63
C GLU A 78 -13.86 4.11 -12.33
N GLY A 79 -14.15 4.39 -13.61
CA GLY A 79 -13.32 5.29 -14.43
C GLY A 79 -13.17 6.71 -13.85
N ARG A 80 -14.13 7.19 -13.04
CA ARG A 80 -13.99 8.47 -12.33
C ARG A 80 -12.88 8.45 -11.29
N TYR A 81 -12.73 7.36 -10.53
CA TYR A 81 -11.68 7.22 -9.52
C TYR A 81 -10.33 7.05 -10.19
N MET A 82 -10.28 6.29 -11.28
CA MET A 82 -9.08 6.13 -12.10
C MET A 82 -8.53 7.48 -12.56
N ARG A 83 -9.38 8.29 -13.23
CA ARG A 83 -9.00 9.61 -13.73
C ARG A 83 -8.68 10.61 -12.63
N ARG A 84 -9.27 10.46 -11.44
CA ARG A 84 -9.12 11.40 -10.34
C ARG A 84 -7.87 11.14 -9.50
N HIS A 85 -7.60 9.88 -9.19
CA HIS A 85 -6.58 9.50 -8.20
C HIS A 85 -5.28 9.00 -8.83
N PHE A 86 -5.31 8.57 -10.10
CA PHE A 86 -4.16 7.95 -10.78
C PHE A 86 -3.81 8.66 -12.10
N ARG A 87 -4.26 9.91 -12.28
CA ARG A 87 -3.96 10.68 -13.49
C ARG A 87 -2.47 10.86 -13.64
N TRP A 88 -1.98 10.72 -14.87
CA TRP A 88 -0.57 10.93 -15.22
C TRP A 88 0.40 10.00 -14.50
N ALA A 89 -0.06 8.81 -14.10
CA ALA A 89 0.74 7.85 -13.33
C ALA A 89 1.28 8.43 -12.00
N LEU A 90 0.50 9.31 -11.37
CA LEU A 90 0.79 9.91 -10.07
C LEU A 90 -0.35 9.66 -9.10
N PHE A 91 -0.01 9.43 -7.84
CA PHE A 91 -0.93 9.29 -6.72
C PHE A 91 -0.59 10.32 -5.65
N GLN A 92 -1.51 11.24 -5.40
CA GLN A 92 -1.29 12.34 -4.46
C GLN A 92 -1.94 12.05 -3.11
N VAL A 93 -1.16 12.18 -2.04
CA VAL A 93 -1.62 12.10 -0.66
C VAL A 93 -1.44 13.49 -0.02
N PHE A 94 -2.52 14.13 0.39
CA PHE A 94 -2.45 15.46 1.02
C PHE A 94 -2.26 15.40 2.53
N GLU A 95 -2.80 14.36 3.17
CA GLU A 95 -2.83 14.23 4.61
C GLU A 95 -2.03 13.02 5.04
N HIS A 96 -1.31 13.18 6.16
CA HIS A 96 -0.64 12.07 6.81
C HIS A 96 -1.68 11.01 7.21
N TYR A 97 -1.42 9.75 6.85
CA TYR A 97 -2.33 8.65 7.11
C TYR A 97 -1.64 7.53 7.88
N ILE A 98 -2.31 7.00 8.90
CA ILE A 98 -1.84 5.85 9.69
C ILE A 98 -2.70 4.64 9.34
N ILE A 99 -2.07 3.58 8.84
CA ILE A 99 -2.75 2.32 8.54
C ILE A 99 -3.19 1.66 9.85
N PRO A 100 -4.49 1.32 9.99
CA PRO A 100 -4.99 0.64 11.18
C PRO A 100 -4.29 -0.70 11.41
N HIS A 101 -4.04 -1.03 12.68
CA HIS A 101 -3.44 -2.32 13.08
C HIS A 101 -4.22 -3.53 12.53
N SER A 102 -5.55 -3.43 12.45
CA SER A 102 -6.43 -4.49 11.95
C SER A 102 -6.13 -4.89 10.50
N VAL A 103 -5.63 -3.97 9.67
CA VAL A 103 -5.24 -4.24 8.28
C VAL A 103 -3.95 -5.04 8.21
N LEU A 104 -3.09 -4.87 9.20
CA LEU A 104 -1.71 -5.33 9.14
C LEU A 104 -1.51 -6.67 9.87
N GLY A 105 -2.50 -7.11 10.65
CA GLY A 105 -2.56 -8.45 11.24
C GLY A 105 -1.25 -8.87 11.91
N ALA A 106 -0.75 -10.04 11.53
CA ALA A 106 0.50 -10.63 12.03
C ALA A 106 1.78 -10.04 11.44
N VAL A 107 1.68 -9.08 10.51
CA VAL A 107 2.85 -8.42 9.94
C VAL A 107 3.38 -7.44 10.99
N LYS A 108 4.52 -7.77 11.62
CA LYS A 108 5.21 -6.87 12.54
C LYS A 108 5.77 -5.70 11.75
N LEU A 109 5.08 -4.56 11.82
CA LEU A 109 5.44 -3.36 11.07
C LEU A 109 6.01 -2.28 11.96
N GLU A 110 7.22 -1.89 11.62
CA GLU A 110 7.87 -0.71 12.19
C GLU A 110 7.29 0.58 11.60
N LYS A 111 6.91 0.59 10.31
CA LYS A 111 6.33 1.74 9.62
C LYS A 111 4.91 1.47 9.14
N ARG A 112 3.95 2.24 9.67
CA ARG A 112 2.51 2.17 9.34
C ARG A 112 1.96 3.51 8.84
N THR A 113 2.88 4.41 8.57
CA THR A 113 2.61 5.79 8.21
C THR A 113 2.83 5.99 6.73
N ILE A 114 1.85 6.60 6.09
CA ILE A 114 1.94 7.17 4.75
C ILE A 114 2.00 8.69 4.93
N ASN A 115 3.08 9.30 4.44
CA ASN A 115 3.27 10.73 4.53
C ASN A 115 2.53 11.46 3.41
N PRO A 116 2.26 12.77 3.56
CA PRO A 116 1.86 13.61 2.45
C PRO A 116 2.93 13.61 1.35
N GLY A 117 2.51 13.61 0.09
CA GLY A 117 3.41 13.62 -1.05
C GLY A 117 2.73 13.23 -2.36
N ILE A 118 3.53 13.27 -3.43
CA ILE A 118 3.16 12.75 -4.74
C ILE A 118 3.99 11.50 -4.98
N TYR A 119 3.32 10.39 -5.26
CA TYR A 119 3.91 9.08 -5.43
C TYR A 119 3.74 8.60 -6.86
N SER A 120 4.78 8.00 -7.43
CA SER A 120 4.69 7.40 -8.75
C SER A 120 3.79 6.16 -8.72
N VAL A 121 2.99 6.00 -9.77
CA VAL A 121 2.14 4.84 -9.99
C VAL A 121 2.79 3.99 -11.07
N LEU A 122 3.12 2.75 -10.75
CA LEU A 122 3.53 1.76 -11.73
C LEU A 122 2.32 0.96 -12.18
N GLU A 123 2.10 0.86 -13.49
CA GLU A 123 1.05 0.04 -14.07
C GLU A 123 1.62 -1.32 -14.52
N VAL A 124 1.05 -2.41 -14.00
CA VAL A 124 1.45 -3.79 -14.35
C VAL A 124 0.19 -4.61 -14.63
N GLY A 125 -0.13 -4.78 -15.90
CA GLY A 125 -1.37 -5.45 -16.32
C GLY A 125 -2.61 -4.74 -15.77
N ASP A 126 -3.41 -5.46 -14.98
CA ASP A 126 -4.63 -4.95 -14.35
C ASP A 126 -4.39 -4.32 -12.96
N ARG A 127 -3.13 -4.04 -12.60
CA ARG A 127 -2.76 -3.49 -11.29
C ARG A 127 -2.13 -2.12 -11.41
N LEU A 128 -2.48 -1.24 -10.48
CA LEU A 128 -1.76 0.00 -10.21
C LEU A 128 -1.01 -0.13 -8.89
N ILE A 129 0.28 0.13 -8.91
CA ILE A 129 1.18 -0.10 -7.79
C ILE A 129 1.71 1.25 -7.30
N VAL A 130 1.59 1.50 -6.01
CA VAL A 130 2.10 2.70 -5.34
C VAL A 130 2.95 2.30 -4.15
N ASP A 131 4.18 2.80 -4.09
CA ASP A 131 5.12 2.58 -2.98
C ASP A 131 5.29 3.88 -2.16
N PHE A 132 5.02 3.81 -0.86
CA PHE A 132 5.05 4.95 0.09
C PHE A 132 6.30 4.98 0.98
#